data_AF-A0A0P7XYY3-F1
#
_entry.id   AF-A0A0P7XYY3-F1
#
_cell.length_a   1.000
_cell.length_b   1.000
_cell.length_c   1.000
_cell.angle_alpha   90.00
_cell.angle_beta   90.00
_cell.angle_gamma   90.00
#
_symmetry.space_group_name_H-M   'P 1'
#
loop_
_entity.id
_entity.type
_entity.pdbx_description
1 polymer ?
#
loop_
_entity_poly.entity_id
_entity_poly.type
_entity_poly.pdbx_seq_one_letter_code
_entity_poly.pdbx_strand_id
1 'polypeptide(L)'
;MITALLIASLALTPGLPSGAVLQGEERRGAVLVRLDGAPALSWQACAAACGYQQACQAWTHYAYPARCTLHNAPLNPRPYPGAVTGLSPSLAARIERASERAPSDRERLAIGGVERSLADEVQTLPRGAQNQLFPER
;
A
#
# COMPACT_ATOMS: atom_id res chain seq x y z
N MET A 1 -8.10 7.14 -46.96
CA MET A 1 -8.24 7.54 -45.54
C MET A 1 -8.36 6.29 -44.68
N ILE A 2 -7.24 5.63 -44.34
CA ILE A 2 -7.21 4.41 -43.50
C ILE A 2 -5.93 4.42 -42.62
N THR A 3 -5.71 5.49 -41.86
CA THR A 3 -4.54 5.62 -40.97
C THR A 3 -4.93 6.34 -39.68
N ALA A 4 -5.96 5.87 -38.99
CA ALA A 4 -6.43 6.50 -37.74
C ALA A 4 -6.86 5.50 -36.65
N LEU A 5 -6.31 4.27 -36.65
CA LEU A 5 -6.74 3.21 -35.72
C LEU A 5 -5.59 2.44 -35.04
N LEU A 6 -4.44 3.08 -34.81
CA LEU A 6 -3.27 2.43 -34.18
C LEU A 6 -2.71 3.11 -32.92
N ILE A 7 -3.38 4.13 -32.35
CA ILE A 7 -2.84 4.87 -31.20
C ILE A 7 -3.43 4.41 -29.84
N ALA A 8 -4.46 3.56 -29.82
CA ALA A 8 -5.15 3.21 -28.57
C ALA A 8 -4.51 2.06 -27.75
N SER A 9 -3.36 1.52 -28.15
CA SER A 9 -2.78 0.31 -27.53
C SER A 9 -1.56 0.56 -26.65
N LEU A 10 -1.10 1.81 -26.50
CA LEU A 10 0.08 2.08 -25.67
C LEU A 10 -0.28 2.29 -24.19
N ALA A 11 0.05 1.25 -23.43
CA ALA A 11 0.44 1.31 -22.01
C ALA A 11 -0.69 1.40 -20.97
N LEU A 12 -1.48 0.33 -20.84
CA LEU A 12 -1.73 -0.21 -19.50
C LEU A 12 -0.54 -1.10 -19.12
N THR A 13 0.65 -0.50 -18.92
CA THR A 13 1.56 -1.14 -17.97
C THR A 13 0.84 -1.10 -16.63
N PRO A 14 0.65 -2.22 -15.92
CA PRO A 14 0.16 -2.18 -14.55
C PRO A 14 1.24 -1.49 -13.71
N GLY A 15 1.22 -0.16 -13.75
CA GLY A 15 1.96 0.67 -12.83
C GLY A 15 1.44 0.34 -11.44
N LEU A 16 2.36 0.21 -10.49
CA LEU A 16 1.97 0.14 -9.09
C LEU A 16 1.10 1.37 -8.78
N PRO A 17 -0.03 1.19 -8.09
CA PRO A 17 -0.87 2.33 -7.72
C PRO A 17 -0.04 3.32 -6.92
N SER A 18 -0.31 4.62 -7.06
CA SER A 18 0.52 5.68 -6.46
C SER A 18 0.67 5.53 -4.94
N GLY A 19 -0.35 5.00 -4.26
CA GLY A 19 -0.31 4.68 -2.82
C GLY A 19 0.46 3.40 -2.45
N ALA A 20 0.92 2.61 -3.42
CA ALA A 20 1.74 1.42 -3.17
C ALA A 20 3.23 1.74 -3.01
N VAL A 21 3.69 2.97 -3.28
CA VAL A 21 5.09 3.37 -3.13
C VAL A 21 5.21 4.47 -2.07
N LEU A 22 6.04 4.23 -1.06
CA LEU A 22 6.23 5.08 0.10
C LEU A 22 7.69 5.53 0.16
N GLN A 23 7.90 6.86 0.23
CA GLN A 23 9.22 7.46 0.36
C GLN A 23 9.55 7.72 1.83
N GLY A 24 10.83 7.58 2.18
CA GLY A 24 11.30 7.75 3.56
C GLY A 24 10.84 6.64 4.48
N GLU A 25 10.43 5.50 3.93
CA GLU A 25 9.95 4.34 4.66
C GLU A 25 10.58 3.05 4.15
N GLU A 26 10.72 2.09 5.07
CA GLU A 26 11.10 0.72 4.77
C GLU A 26 10.01 -0.25 5.18
N ARG A 27 9.93 -1.38 4.46
CA ARG A 27 9.27 -2.58 4.97
C ARG A 27 10.32 -3.56 5.45
N ARG A 28 10.05 -4.17 6.61
CA ARG A 28 10.79 -5.32 7.14
C ARG A 28 9.97 -6.59 6.96
N GLY A 29 10.47 -7.70 7.47
CA GLY A 29 9.78 -8.99 7.45
C GLY A 29 10.64 -10.07 6.82
N ALA A 30 10.00 -11.15 6.39
CA ALA A 30 10.71 -12.26 5.78
C ALA A 30 11.32 -11.82 4.44
N VAL A 31 12.65 -11.82 4.40
CA VAL A 31 13.43 -11.44 3.22
C VAL A 31 13.47 -12.64 2.28
N LEU A 32 12.97 -12.44 1.07
CA LEU A 32 13.07 -13.40 0.00
C LEU A 32 14.48 -13.39 -0.59
N VAL A 33 14.98 -12.21 -0.96
CA VAL A 33 16.32 -12.02 -1.53
C VAL A 33 16.77 -10.57 -1.36
N ARG A 34 18.09 -10.37 -1.29
CA ARG A 34 18.73 -9.05 -1.41
C ARG A 34 19.42 -9.00 -2.76
N LEU A 35 19.15 -7.95 -3.51
CA LEU A 35 19.66 -7.75 -4.86
C LEU A 35 20.57 -6.53 -4.86
N ASP A 36 21.76 -6.73 -5.43
CA ASP A 36 22.73 -5.70 -5.73
C ASP A 36 22.74 -5.43 -7.25
N GLY A 37 23.62 -4.55 -7.74
CA GLY A 37 23.70 -4.21 -9.16
C GLY A 37 22.47 -3.44 -9.65
N ALA A 38 21.97 -3.74 -10.85
CA ALA A 38 20.91 -2.95 -11.49
C ALA A 38 19.65 -2.73 -10.62
N PRO A 39 19.08 -3.75 -9.94
CA PRO A 39 17.96 -3.55 -9.01
C PRO A 39 18.25 -2.60 -7.84
N ALA A 40 19.51 -2.45 -7.43
CA ALA A 40 19.91 -1.55 -6.34
C ALA A 40 20.15 -0.11 -6.79
N LEU A 41 20.25 0.16 -8.09
CA LEU A 41 20.54 1.50 -8.62
C LEU A 41 19.33 2.44 -8.57
N SER A 42 18.11 1.91 -8.57
CA SER A 42 16.90 2.72 -8.49
C SER A 42 15.75 1.94 -7.86
N TRP A 43 14.83 2.66 -7.22
CA TRP A 43 13.63 2.04 -6.66
C TRP A 43 12.74 1.45 -7.76
N GLN A 44 12.73 2.03 -8.97
CA GLN A 44 11.98 1.48 -10.11
C GLN A 44 12.52 0.12 -10.53
N ALA A 45 13.84 -0.05 -10.57
CA ALA A 45 14.47 -1.32 -10.90
C ALA A 45 14.21 -2.37 -9.79
N CYS A 46 14.23 -1.96 -8.52
CA CYS A 46 13.86 -2.82 -7.40
C CYS A 46 12.38 -3.27 -7.48
N ALA A 47 11.47 -2.35 -7.81
CA ALA A 47 10.05 -2.64 -8.00
C ALA A 47 9.83 -3.63 -9.16
N ALA A 48 10.50 -3.42 -10.29
CA ALA A 48 10.45 -4.32 -11.43
C ALA A 48 10.95 -5.72 -11.07
N ALA A 49 12.07 -5.82 -10.34
CA ALA A 49 12.59 -7.11 -9.87
C ALA A 49 11.59 -7.87 -8.98
N CYS A 50 10.85 -7.15 -8.12
CA CYS A 50 9.75 -7.75 -7.36
C CYS A 50 8.63 -8.26 -8.27
N GLY A 51 8.25 -7.49 -9.31
CA GLY A 51 7.22 -7.87 -10.26
C GLY A 51 7.52 -9.16 -11.04
N TYR A 52 8.80 -9.48 -11.27
CA TYR A 52 9.21 -10.72 -11.92
C TYR A 52 9.22 -11.94 -11.00
N GLN A 53 9.23 -11.74 -9.68
CA GLN A 53 9.34 -12.82 -8.72
C GLN A 53 7.98 -13.12 -8.08
N GLN A 54 7.38 -14.27 -8.41
CA GLN A 54 6.03 -14.63 -7.97
C GLN A 54 5.86 -14.63 -6.44
N ALA A 55 6.91 -15.03 -5.71
CA ALA A 55 6.91 -15.04 -4.24
C ALA A 55 7.09 -13.65 -3.61
N CYS A 56 7.45 -12.62 -4.40
CA CYS A 56 7.64 -11.28 -3.88
C CYS A 56 6.29 -10.63 -3.59
N GLN A 57 6.11 -10.18 -2.35
CA GLN A 57 4.92 -9.46 -1.91
C GLN A 57 5.19 -7.95 -1.76
N ALA A 58 6.42 -7.56 -1.38
CA ALA A 58 6.85 -6.17 -1.29
C ALA A 58 8.36 -6.05 -1.50
N TRP A 59 8.83 -4.83 -1.67
CA TRP A 59 10.23 -4.49 -1.89
C TRP A 59 10.63 -3.24 -1.12
N THR A 60 11.92 -3.12 -0.81
CA THR A 60 12.53 -1.91 -0.24
C THR A 60 13.83 -1.62 -0.96
N HIS A 61 13.94 -0.43 -1.53
CA HIS A 61 15.17 0.15 -2.06
C HIS A 61 15.79 1.08 -1.02
N TYR A 62 17.10 0.97 -0.84
CA TYR A 62 17.90 1.85 0.00
C TYR A 62 18.84 2.64 -0.90
N ALA A 63 18.87 3.96 -0.78
CA ALA A 63 19.79 4.80 -1.54
C ALA A 63 21.24 4.67 -1.04
N TYR A 64 21.44 4.43 0.26
CA TYR A 64 22.77 4.29 0.86
C TYR A 64 22.78 3.33 2.08
N PRO A 65 23.59 2.25 2.08
CA PRO A 65 24.26 1.70 0.90
C PRO A 65 23.21 1.26 -0.14
N ALA A 66 23.54 1.44 -1.43
CA ALA A 66 22.64 1.08 -2.53
C ALA A 66 22.27 -0.40 -2.47
N ARG A 67 21.00 -0.72 -2.22
CA ARG A 67 20.52 -2.10 -2.07
C ARG A 67 19.04 -2.22 -2.38
N CYS A 68 18.65 -3.32 -3.01
CA CYS A 68 17.25 -3.73 -3.13
C CYS A 68 16.99 -4.96 -2.24
N THR A 69 15.88 -4.96 -1.51
CA THR A 69 15.45 -6.09 -0.67
C THR A 69 14.03 -6.48 -1.07
N LEU A 70 13.84 -7.74 -1.43
CA LEU A 70 12.53 -8.31 -1.74
C LEU A 70 12.01 -9.10 -0.54
N HIS A 71 10.71 -9.01 -0.27
CA HIS A 71 10.05 -9.63 0.87
C HIS A 71 8.91 -10.53 0.42
N ASN A 72 8.81 -11.73 0.98
CA ASN A 72 7.68 -12.66 0.73
C ASN A 72 6.61 -12.62 1.84
N ALA A 73 6.94 -12.07 3.01
CA ALA A 73 5.98 -11.75 4.07
C ALA A 73 6.37 -10.39 4.70
N PRO A 74 5.98 -9.27 4.07
CA PRO A 74 6.31 -7.94 4.56
C PRO A 74 5.47 -7.55 5.76
N LEU A 75 6.09 -6.82 6.69
CA LEU A 75 5.42 -6.13 7.78
C LEU A 75 4.95 -4.74 7.34
N ASN A 76 4.27 -4.05 8.24
CA ASN A 76 3.87 -2.67 8.05
C ASN A 76 5.09 -1.76 7.79
N PRO A 77 4.94 -0.73 6.95
CA PRO A 77 5.97 0.26 6.73
C PRO A 77 6.36 0.95 8.03
N ARG A 78 7.61 1.41 8.09
CA ARG A 78 8.11 2.27 9.16
C ARG A 78 9.03 3.34 8.60
N PRO A 79 9.16 4.49 9.27
CA PRO A 79 10.11 5.52 8.87
C PRO A 79 11.54 5.00 8.77
N TYR A 80 12.18 5.30 7.66
CA TYR A 80 13.60 5.09 7.37
C TYR A 80 14.05 6.12 6.31
N PRO A 81 14.73 7.21 6.72
CA PRO A 81 15.21 8.22 5.78
C PRO A 81 16.10 7.61 4.69
N GLY A 82 15.83 7.94 3.43
CA GLY A 82 16.60 7.42 2.28
C GLY A 82 16.20 6.02 1.80
N ALA A 83 15.15 5.42 2.36
CA ALA A 83 14.51 4.24 1.79
C ALA A 83 13.27 4.61 0.98
N VAL A 84 12.97 3.78 -0.02
CA VAL A 84 11.71 3.77 -0.75
C VAL A 84 11.19 2.34 -0.75
N THR A 85 9.97 2.14 -0.28
CA THR A 85 9.36 0.81 -0.24
C THR A 85 8.09 0.76 -1.06
N GLY A 86 7.73 -0.42 -1.54
CA GLY A 86 6.43 -0.61 -2.14
C GLY A 86 5.95 -2.04 -2.17
N LEU A 87 4.70 -2.22 -2.59
CA LEU A 87 4.10 -3.54 -2.75
C LEU A 87 4.46 -4.14 -4.12
N SER A 88 4.31 -5.45 -4.24
CA SER A 88 4.24 -6.11 -5.55
C SER A 88 2.94 -5.74 -6.28
N PRO A 89 2.91 -5.73 -7.63
CA PRO A 89 1.68 -5.46 -8.37
C PRO A 89 0.54 -6.41 -8.01
N SER A 90 0.84 -7.70 -7.78
CA SER A 90 -0.15 -8.72 -7.43
C SER A 90 -0.75 -8.49 -6.04
N LEU A 91 0.05 -8.08 -5.05
CA LEU A 91 -0.45 -7.75 -3.72
C LEU A 91 -1.25 -6.44 -3.74
N ALA A 92 -0.77 -5.41 -4.43
CA ALA A 92 -1.49 -4.14 -4.58
C ALA A 92 -2.88 -4.37 -5.18
N ALA A 93 -2.97 -5.09 -6.30
CA ALA A 93 -4.24 -5.39 -6.96
C ALA A 93 -5.17 -6.29 -6.12
N ARG A 94 -4.62 -7.10 -5.20
CA ARG A 94 -5.44 -7.86 -4.24
C ARG A 94 -6.04 -6.96 -3.17
N ILE A 95 -5.28 -5.98 -2.68
CA ILE A 95 -5.74 -5.01 -1.69
C ILE A 95 -6.83 -4.11 -2.28
N GLU A 96 -6.63 -3.61 -3.50
CA GLU A 96 -7.62 -2.78 -4.19
C GLU A 96 -8.95 -3.53 -4.36
N ARG A 97 -8.90 -4.74 -4.93
CA ARG A 97 -10.11 -5.58 -5.05
C ARG A 97 -10.76 -5.92 -3.72
N ALA A 98 -9.97 -6.10 -2.67
CA ALA A 98 -10.50 -6.34 -1.33
C ALA A 98 -11.17 -5.08 -0.76
N SER A 99 -10.67 -3.89 -1.07
CA SER A 99 -11.26 -2.62 -0.63
C SER A 99 -12.60 -2.30 -1.29
N GLU A 100 -12.81 -2.78 -2.51
CA GLU A 100 -14.03 -2.56 -3.28
C GLU A 100 -15.16 -3.55 -2.94
N ARG A 101 -14.85 -4.64 -2.22
CA ARG A 101 -15.88 -5.65 -1.93
C ARG A 101 -16.84 -5.17 -0.85
N ALA A 102 -18.10 -5.57 -0.98
CA ALA A 102 -19.07 -5.40 0.09
C ALA A 102 -18.63 -6.18 1.35
N PRO A 103 -18.80 -5.60 2.56
CA PRO A 103 -18.58 -6.32 3.81
C PRO A 103 -19.45 -7.58 3.90
N SER A 104 -18.91 -8.66 4.45
CA SER A 104 -19.66 -9.88 4.76
C SER A 104 -20.58 -9.65 5.96
N ASP A 105 -21.55 -10.53 6.21
CA ASP A 105 -22.43 -10.43 7.38
C ASP A 105 -21.67 -10.37 8.70
N ARG A 106 -20.62 -11.19 8.84
CA ARG A 106 -19.76 -11.17 10.02
C ARG A 106 -19.06 -9.82 10.21
N GLU A 107 -18.58 -9.22 9.13
CA GLU A 107 -17.92 -7.92 9.17
C GLU A 107 -18.93 -6.79 9.44
N ARG A 108 -20.12 -6.86 8.84
CA ARG A 108 -21.22 -5.93 9.13
C ARG A 108 -21.58 -5.94 10.62
N LEU A 109 -21.69 -7.12 11.22
CA LEU A 109 -21.96 -7.27 12.66
C LEU A 109 -20.83 -6.67 13.51
N ALA A 110 -19.57 -6.87 13.11
CA ALA A 110 -18.44 -6.31 13.82
C ALA A 110 -18.39 -4.77 13.73
N ILE A 111 -18.57 -4.21 12.53
CA ILE A 111 -18.58 -2.74 12.30
C ILE A 111 -19.74 -2.09 13.06
N GLY A 112 -20.95 -2.65 12.96
CA GLY A 112 -22.12 -2.13 13.67
C GLY A 112 -22.05 -2.29 15.20
N GLY A 113 -21.15 -3.13 15.72
CA GLY A 113 -20.82 -3.19 17.14
C GLY A 113 -19.89 -2.05 17.57
N VAL A 114 -18.90 -1.71 16.74
CA VAL A 114 -18.00 -0.57 16.95
C VAL A 114 -18.76 0.75 16.88
N GLU A 115 -19.64 0.94 15.89
CA GLU A 115 -20.44 2.16 15.75
C GLU A 115 -21.33 2.43 16.98
N ARG A 116 -21.92 1.38 17.57
CA ARG A 116 -22.70 1.50 18.81
C ARG A 116 -21.83 1.84 20.01
N SER A 117 -20.66 1.20 20.15
CA SER A 117 -19.72 1.50 21.23
C SER A 117 -19.22 2.95 21.16
N LEU A 118 -18.93 3.47 19.97
CA LEU A 118 -18.53 4.86 19.77
C LEU A 118 -19.68 5.84 20.10
N ALA A 119 -20.92 5.50 19.75
CA ALA A 119 -22.09 6.30 20.08
C ALA A 119 -22.34 6.39 21.60
N ASP A 120 -22.17 5.28 22.32
CA ASP A 120 -22.29 5.23 23.79
C ASP A 120 -21.17 6.04 24.47
N GLU A 121 -19.93 5.94 23.98
CA GLU A 121 -18.80 6.71 24.52
C GLU A 121 -19.01 8.22 24.36
N VAL A 122 -19.51 8.66 23.20
CA VAL A 122 -19.87 10.07 22.98
C VAL A 122 -20.99 10.53 23.92
N GLN A 123 -21.98 9.70 24.21
CA GLN A 123 -23.08 10.04 25.14
C GLN A 123 -22.63 10.17 26.60
N THR A 124 -21.55 9.49 27.01
CA THR A 124 -21.02 9.58 28.37
C THR A 124 -20.17 10.83 28.64
N LEU A 125 -19.78 11.58 27.62
CA LEU A 125 -19.05 12.85 27.79
C LEU A 125 -19.96 13.97 28.31
N PRO A 126 -19.51 14.83 29.23
CA PRO A 126 -20.29 16.00 29.66
C PRO A 126 -20.59 16.92 28.46
N ARG A 127 -21.83 17.40 28.33
CA ARG A 127 -22.35 18.19 27.18
C ARG A 127 -21.44 19.34 26.71
N GLY A 128 -20.67 19.95 27.60
CA GLY A 128 -19.72 21.02 27.25
C GLY A 128 -18.54 20.57 26.37
N ALA A 129 -18.15 19.30 26.43
CA ALA A 129 -17.07 18.72 25.63
C ALA A 129 -17.56 18.22 24.26
N GLN A 130 -18.83 17.81 24.15
CA GLN A 130 -19.42 17.32 22.90
C GLN A 130 -19.48 18.42 21.82
N ASN A 131 -19.82 19.66 22.19
CA ASN A 131 -19.91 20.80 21.27
C ASN A 131 -18.56 21.29 20.72
N GLN A 132 -17.43 20.84 21.27
CA GLN A 132 -16.10 21.22 20.77
C GLN A 132 -15.50 20.24 19.76
N LEU A 133 -16.03 19.01 19.68
CA LEU A 133 -15.54 17.97 18.77
C LEU A 133 -16.19 18.02 17.38
N PHE A 134 -17.42 18.56 17.30
CA PHE A 134 -18.13 18.74 16.03
C PHE A 134 -18.74 20.14 15.99
N PRO A 135 -17.95 21.19 15.68
CA PRO A 135 -18.52 22.51 15.46
C PRO A 135 -19.43 22.45 14.22
N GLU A 136 -20.72 22.70 14.42
CA GLU A 136 -21.66 22.86 13.31
C GLU A 136 -21.14 23.96 12.38
N ARG A 137 -20.99 23.60 11.09
CA ARG A 137 -20.74 24.57 10.02
C ARG A 137 -22.06 25.15 9.53
#